data_AF-A0A2N3HU23-F1
#
_entry.id   AF-A0A2N3HU23-F1
#
_cell.length_a   1.000
_cell.length_b   1.000
_cell.length_c   1.000
_cell.angle_alpha   90.00
_cell.angle_beta   90.00
_cell.angle_gamma   90.00
#
_symmetry.space_group_name_H-M   'P 1'
#
loop_
_entity.id
_entity.type
_entity.pdbx_description
1 polymer ?
#
loop_
_entity_poly.entity_id
_entity_poly.type
_entity_poly.pdbx_seq_one_letter_code
_entity_poly.pdbx_strand_id
1 'polypeptide(L)'
;MNIIINGFQIDKAYLLQLLADDQKLLAIKILKETTDLSLQDSKAVIDQLQDDPNYYDGEEHIIGYSADESWEEAEETEKPIASSPTTSARKSHYLKDDNKSSNVYIILFILICIAGSIYFYLNK
;
A
#
# COMPACT_ATOMS: atom_id res chain seq x y z
N MET A 1 -13.39 7.08 -11.75
CA MET A 1 -13.16 8.30 -10.94
C MET A 1 -11.70 8.20 -10.54
N ASN A 2 -10.89 9.22 -10.79
CA ASN A 2 -9.44 9.09 -10.74
C ASN A 2 -8.90 10.03 -9.66
N ILE A 3 -7.87 9.59 -8.95
CA ILE A 3 -7.10 10.44 -8.04
C ILE A 3 -5.80 10.85 -8.73
N ILE A 4 -5.35 12.07 -8.47
CA ILE A 4 -4.10 12.60 -9.02
C ILE A 4 -3.11 12.81 -7.87
N ILE A 5 -2.03 12.04 -7.87
CA ILE A 5 -1.00 12.11 -6.84
C ILE A 5 0.35 12.36 -7.52
N ASN A 6 1.04 13.45 -7.18
CA ASN A 6 2.31 13.85 -7.80
C ASN A 6 2.23 13.89 -9.35
N GLY A 7 1.12 14.34 -9.92
CA GLY A 7 0.88 14.35 -11.37
C GLY A 7 0.54 12.99 -12.00
N PHE A 8 0.53 11.90 -11.24
CA PHE A 8 0.14 10.58 -11.72
C PHE A 8 -1.36 10.34 -11.51
N GLN A 9 -2.05 9.87 -12.56
CA GLN A 9 -3.45 9.47 -12.47
C GLN A 9 -3.56 8.02 -12.03
N ILE A 10 -4.27 7.77 -10.94
CA ILE A 10 -4.57 6.43 -10.44
C ILE A 10 -6.08 6.20 -10.46
N ASP A 11 -6.49 5.00 -10.87
CA ASP A 11 -7.89 4.59 -10.81
C ASP A 11 -8.31 4.34 -9.37
N LYS A 12 -9.11 5.26 -8.84
CA LYS A 12 -9.66 5.20 -7.49
C LYS A 12 -10.52 3.97 -7.29
N ALA A 13 -11.33 3.62 -8.29
CA ALA A 13 -12.28 2.50 -8.16
C ALA A 13 -11.52 1.19 -7.97
N TYR A 14 -10.39 1.05 -8.65
CA TYR A 14 -9.51 -0.09 -8.52
C TYR A 14 -8.83 -0.16 -7.14
N LEU A 15 -8.34 0.96 -6.60
CA LEU A 15 -7.81 0.98 -5.22
C LEU A 15 -8.87 0.64 -4.17
N LEU A 16 -10.09 1.17 -4.33
CA LEU A 16 -11.21 0.86 -3.44
C LEU A 16 -11.63 -0.61 -3.52
N GLN A 17 -11.59 -1.21 -4.70
CA GLN A 17 -11.85 -2.65 -4.86
C GLN A 17 -10.83 -3.49 -4.09
N LEU A 18 -9.54 -3.15 -4.19
CA LEU A 18 -8.48 -3.83 -3.44
C LEU A 18 -8.64 -3.69 -1.93
N LEU A 19 -9.10 -2.52 -1.46
CA LEU A 19 -9.40 -2.30 -0.05
C LEU A 19 -10.62 -3.09 0.41
N ALA A 20 -11.66 -3.22 -0.43
CA ALA A 20 -12.84 -4.03 -0.14
C ALA A 20 -12.52 -5.53 -0.05
N ASP A 21 -11.54 -6.00 -0.83
CA ASP A 21 -11.06 -7.39 -0.84
C ASP A 21 -10.01 -7.69 0.25
N ASP A 22 -9.80 -6.77 1.20
CA ASP A 22 -8.77 -6.83 2.27
C ASP A 22 -7.32 -6.95 1.73
N GLN A 23 -7.10 -6.56 0.47
CA GLN A 23 -5.81 -6.59 -0.23
C GLN A 23 -5.01 -5.30 -0.07
N LYS A 24 -4.95 -4.78 1.16
CA LYS A 24 -4.33 -3.48 1.48
C LYS A 24 -2.88 -3.38 1.02
N LEU A 25 -2.08 -4.43 1.23
CA LEU A 25 -0.68 -4.46 0.80
C LEU A 25 -0.52 -4.35 -0.72
N LEU A 26 -1.47 -4.90 -1.47
CA LEU A 26 -1.46 -4.84 -2.93
C LEU A 26 -1.80 -3.42 -3.40
N ALA A 27 -2.79 -2.77 -2.77
CA ALA A 27 -3.12 -1.38 -3.03
C ALA A 27 -1.92 -0.44 -2.76
N ILE A 28 -1.21 -0.63 -1.65
CA ILE A 28 0.01 0.13 -1.31
C ILE A 28 1.10 -0.10 -2.36
N LYS A 29 1.30 -1.34 -2.80
CA LYS A 29 2.29 -1.69 -3.81
C LYS A 29 2.00 -0.98 -5.14
N ILE A 30 0.76 -1.04 -5.61
CA ILE A 30 0.35 -0.42 -6.88
C ILE A 30 0.51 1.09 -6.83
N LEU A 31 0.12 1.71 -5.72
CA LEU A 31 0.30 3.14 -5.53
C LEU A 31 1.78 3.53 -5.55
N LYS A 32 2.63 2.80 -4.82
CA LYS A 32 4.08 3.01 -4.80
C LYS A 32 4.71 2.89 -6.19
N GLU A 33 4.35 1.84 -6.94
CA GLU A 33 4.90 1.60 -8.28
C GLU A 33 4.45 2.64 -9.31
N THR A 34 3.31 3.30 -9.10
CA THR A 34 2.77 4.31 -10.02
C THR A 34 3.20 5.73 -9.69
N THR A 35 3.36 6.07 -8.41
CA THR A 35 3.64 7.45 -7.95
C THR A 35 5.08 7.66 -7.50
N ASP A 36 5.89 6.60 -7.52
CA ASP A 36 7.26 6.54 -6.98
C ASP A 36 7.37 7.03 -5.52
N LEU A 37 6.26 6.93 -4.77
CA LEU A 37 6.23 7.32 -3.37
C LEU A 37 7.05 6.37 -2.50
N SER A 38 7.46 6.89 -1.35
CA SER A 38 7.99 6.02 -0.30
C SER A 38 6.93 5.00 0.13
N LEU A 39 7.37 3.88 0.69
CA LEU A 39 6.45 2.87 1.20
C LEU A 39 5.56 3.44 2.32
N GLN A 40 6.10 4.36 3.12
CA GLN A 40 5.39 5.02 4.20
C GLN A 40 4.29 5.93 3.66
N ASP A 41 4.60 6.75 2.67
CA ASP A 41 3.65 7.67 2.06
C ASP A 41 2.54 6.91 1.33
N SER A 42 2.91 5.87 0.59
CA SER A 42 1.96 4.97 -0.07
C SER A 42 1.01 4.33 0.94
N LYS A 43 1.53 3.91 2.11
CA LYS A 43 0.69 3.38 3.19
C LYS A 43 -0.26 4.45 3.73
N ALA A 44 0.24 5.65 4.00
CA ALA A 44 -0.56 6.74 4.53
C ALA A 44 -1.73 7.09 3.61
N VAL A 45 -1.51 7.16 2.30
CA VAL A 45 -2.57 7.39 1.30
C VAL A 45 -3.64 6.31 1.36
N ILE A 46 -3.23 5.04 1.38
CA ILE A 46 -4.16 3.93 1.40
C ILE A 46 -4.93 3.85 2.72
N ASP A 47 -4.28 4.15 3.85
CA ASP A 47 -4.95 4.28 5.15
C ASP A 47 -6.03 5.37 5.10
N GLN A 48 -5.67 6.55 4.58
CA GLN A 48 -6.58 7.68 4.44
C GLN A 48 -7.76 7.39 3.51
N LEU A 49 -7.51 6.69 2.39
CA LEU A 49 -8.54 6.27 1.43
C LEU A 49 -9.47 5.19 2.01
N GLN A 50 -8.96 4.37 2.93
CA GLN A 50 -9.76 3.37 3.64
C GLN A 50 -10.69 4.02 4.67
N ASP A 51 -10.19 5.01 5.40
CA ASP A 51 -10.96 5.73 6.43
C ASP A 51 -11.95 6.73 5.82
N ASP A 52 -11.54 7.43 4.75
CA ASP A 52 -12.37 8.35 3.97
C ASP A 52 -12.17 8.14 2.46
N PRO A 53 -13.09 7.39 1.81
CA PRO A 53 -13.03 7.13 0.38
C PRO A 53 -13.03 8.37 -0.50
N ASN A 54 -13.51 9.53 -0.04
CA ASN A 54 -13.61 10.74 -0.85
C ASN A 54 -12.49 11.75 -0.57
N TYR A 55 -11.51 11.39 0.26
CA TYR A 55 -10.46 12.29 0.70
C TYR A 55 -9.62 12.88 -0.44
N TYR A 56 -9.38 12.10 -1.50
CA TYR A 56 -8.54 12.47 -2.64
C TYR A 56 -9.34 12.89 -3.89
N ASP A 57 -10.62 13.23 -3.73
CA ASP A 57 -11.47 13.60 -4.86
C ASP A 57 -11.32 15.07 -5.25
N GLY A 58 -11.20 15.31 -6.56
CA GLY A 58 -11.43 16.62 -7.17
C GLY A 58 -10.23 17.56 -7.27
N GLU A 59 -9.10 17.25 -6.63
CA GLU A 59 -7.89 18.10 -6.62
C GLU A 59 -6.61 17.25 -6.79
N GLU A 60 -5.53 17.88 -7.24
CA GLU A 60 -4.20 17.24 -7.29
C GLU A 60 -3.56 17.26 -5.91
N HIS A 61 -3.03 16.11 -5.47
CA HIS A 61 -2.36 15.98 -4.19
C HIS A 61 -0.85 15.80 -4.38
N ILE A 62 -0.07 16.71 -3.80
CA ILE A 62 1.39 16.61 -3.75
C ILE A 62 1.78 15.96 -2.43
N ILE A 63 2.38 14.78 -2.51
CA ILE A 63 2.89 14.05 -1.35
C ILE A 63 4.40 14.12 -1.44
N GLY A 64 4.98 14.90 -0.53
CA GLY A 64 6.39 15.24 -0.55
C GLY A 64 7.25 13.99 -0.42
N TYR A 65 8.18 13.82 -1.36
CA TYR A 65 9.38 13.05 -1.14
C TYR A 65 10.06 13.63 0.10
N SER A 66 10.06 12.91 1.22
CA SER A 66 11.10 13.15 2.21
C SER A 66 12.39 12.66 1.55
N ALA A 67 13.05 13.55 0.81
CA ALA A 67 14.45 13.38 0.48
C ALA A 67 15.11 13.03 1.81
N ASP A 68 15.57 11.79 1.90
CA ASP A 68 16.68 11.45 2.77
C ASP A 68 17.70 12.57 2.53
N GLU A 69 18.05 13.27 3.61
CA GLU A 69 18.94 14.40 3.54
C GLU A 69 20.26 13.87 2.97
N SER A 70 20.46 14.11 1.67
CA SER A 70 21.80 14.29 1.12
C SER A 70 22.51 15.25 2.06
N TRP A 71 23.63 14.80 2.62
CA TRP A 71 24.54 15.64 3.39
C TRP A 71 24.90 16.89 2.57
N GLU A 72 24.13 17.97 2.75
CA GLU A 72 24.51 19.29 2.30
C GLU A 72 24.94 20.09 3.52
N GLU A 73 26.25 20.24 3.55
CA GLU A 73 27.00 21.19 4.36
C GLU A 73 26.34 22.57 4.27
N ALA A 74 26.13 23.15 5.44
CA ALA A 74 25.31 24.33 5.65
C ALA A 74 25.78 25.52 4.82
N GLU A 75 24.88 26.13 4.04
CA GLU A 75 24.82 27.59 3.94
C GLU A 75 23.39 28.11 4.00
N GLU A 76 23.27 29.11 4.86
CA GLU A 76 22.11 29.81 5.37
C GLU A 76 21.43 30.64 4.28
N THR A 77 20.13 30.44 3.99
CA THR A 77 19.26 31.50 3.45
C THR A 77 17.75 31.18 3.59
N GLU A 78 17.12 31.91 4.51
CA GLU A 78 15.77 32.51 4.52
C GLU A 78 14.51 31.79 3.97
N LYS A 79 13.47 31.75 4.82
CA LYS A 79 12.12 31.12 4.67
C LYS A 79 11.19 31.82 3.67
N PRO A 80 10.09 31.16 3.22
CA PRO A 80 8.78 31.44 3.86
C PRO A 80 7.91 30.20 4.13
N ILE A 81 6.89 30.40 4.98
CA ILE A 81 6.08 29.41 5.70
C ILE A 81 4.66 29.33 5.09
N ALA A 82 4.16 28.13 4.80
CA ALA A 82 2.76 27.66 4.92
C ALA A 82 2.67 26.28 4.22
N SER A 83 2.13 25.18 4.74
CA SER A 83 1.24 24.89 5.87
C SER A 83 1.36 23.39 6.18
N SER A 84 1.44 23.01 7.46
CA SER A 84 1.43 21.60 7.91
C SER A 84 0.03 20.97 7.79
N PRO A 85 -0.06 19.61 7.75
CA PRO A 85 -0.39 18.94 9.01
C PRO A 85 0.51 17.72 9.32
N THR A 86 1.01 17.74 10.56
CA THR A 86 1.30 16.63 11.48
C THR A 86 1.21 15.18 10.97
N THR A 87 2.28 14.39 11.12
CA THR A 87 2.37 13.39 12.22
C THR A 87 3.71 12.65 12.28
N SER A 88 4.27 12.67 13.49
CA SER A 88 5.06 11.62 14.15
C SER A 88 6.27 11.02 13.43
N ALA A 89 7.41 11.67 13.63
CA ALA A 89 8.73 11.06 13.56
C ALA A 89 8.85 9.85 14.52
N ARG A 90 8.96 8.63 13.98
CA ARG A 90 9.45 7.46 14.74
C ARG A 90 10.33 6.56 13.87
N LYS A 91 11.64 6.62 14.17
CA LYS A 91 12.74 5.68 13.90
C LYS A 91 12.28 4.28 13.44
N SER A 92 12.63 3.86 12.22
CA SER A 92 12.31 2.52 11.71
C SER A 92 13.56 1.69 11.44
N HIS A 93 13.63 0.56 12.14
CA HIS A 93 14.56 -0.54 11.92
C HIS A 93 14.07 -1.35 10.70
N TYR A 94 14.95 -1.68 9.76
CA TYR A 94 14.58 -2.45 8.56
C TYR A 94 14.31 -3.91 8.94
N LEU A 95 13.07 -4.37 8.74
CA LEU A 95 12.70 -5.78 8.81
C LEU A 95 12.84 -6.38 7.41
N LYS A 96 13.56 -7.49 7.33
CA LYS A 96 13.76 -8.27 6.12
C LYS A 96 12.50 -9.12 5.90
N ASP A 97 11.76 -8.82 4.83
CA ASP A 97 10.53 -9.54 4.46
C ASP A 97 10.87 -10.93 3.91
N ASP A 98 10.52 -11.97 4.65
CA ASP A 98 10.45 -13.36 4.18
C ASP A 98 8.98 -13.74 3.94
N ASN A 99 8.41 -13.25 2.84
CA ASN A 99 7.06 -13.60 2.42
C ASN A 99 6.97 -15.09 2.03
N LYS A 100 6.69 -15.94 3.02
CA LYS A 100 6.29 -17.33 2.84
C LYS A 100 4.78 -17.43 3.05
N SER A 101 4.03 -17.36 1.95
CA SER A 101 2.57 -17.50 1.97
C SER A 101 2.16 -18.89 2.49
N SER A 102 1.50 -18.92 3.64
CA SER A 102 1.14 -20.12 4.41
C SER A 102 -0.07 -20.91 3.86
N ASN A 103 -0.54 -20.59 2.65
CA ASN A 103 -1.74 -21.18 2.05
C ASN A 103 -1.50 -22.55 1.38
N VAL A 104 -0.25 -23.04 1.37
CA VAL A 104 0.10 -24.36 0.80
C VAL A 104 -0.59 -25.51 1.53
N TYR A 105 -0.77 -25.40 2.85
CA TYR A 105 -1.43 -26.45 3.64
C TYR A 105 -2.93 -26.57 3.34
N ILE A 106 -3.58 -25.47 2.97
CA ILE A 106 -5.00 -25.44 2.61
C ILE A 106 -5.21 -26.21 1.30
N ILE A 107 -4.35 -25.99 0.31
CA ILE A 107 -4.39 -26.70 -0.98
C ILE A 107 -4.14 -28.20 -0.78
N LEU A 108 -3.18 -28.57 0.07
CA LEU A 108 -2.87 -29.97 0.39
C LEU A 108 -4.04 -30.67 1.08
N PHE A 109 -4.73 -29.99 2.00
CA PHE A 109 -5.92 -30.52 2.67
C PHE A 109 -7.07 -30.80 1.69
N ILE A 110 -7.35 -29.86 0.77
CA ILE A 110 -8.39 -30.02 -0.26
C ILE A 110 -8.09 -31.23 -1.15
N LEU A 111 -6.83 -31.42 -1.57
CA LEU A 111 -6.42 -32.56 -2.39
C LEU A 111 -6.67 -33.91 -1.68
N ILE A 112 -6.37 -34.01 -0.38
CA ILE A 112 -6.62 -35.22 0.40
C ILE A 112 -8.12 -35.51 0.53
N CYS A 113 -8.95 -34.48 0.79
CA CYS A 113 -10.40 -34.65 0.86
C CYS A 113 -11.00 -35.17 -0.46
N ILE A 114 -10.53 -34.65 -1.60
CA ILE A 114 -10.96 -35.09 -2.93
C ILE A 114 -10.55 -36.55 -3.17
N ALA A 115 -9.28 -36.89 -2.91
CA ALA A 115 -8.78 -38.26 -3.08
C ALA A 115 -9.53 -39.27 -2.21
N GLY A 116 -9.81 -38.93 -0.94
CA GLY A 116 -10.61 -39.76 -0.04
C GLY A 116 -12.05 -39.96 -0.53
N SER A 117 -12.66 -38.90 -1.06
CA SER A 117 -14.01 -38.97 -1.62
C SER A 117 -14.09 -39.86 -2.86
N ILE A 118 -13.09 -39.77 -3.75
CA ILE A 118 -12.98 -40.64 -4.94
C ILE A 118 -12.78 -42.10 -4.52
N TYR A 119 -11.88 -42.35 -3.58
CA TYR A 119 -11.63 -43.70 -3.07
C TYR A 119 -12.89 -44.32 -2.48
N PHE A 120 -13.62 -43.55 -1.65
CA PHE A 120 -14.88 -43.99 -1.06
C PHE A 120 -15.95 -44.30 -2.12
N TYR A 121 -16.00 -43.52 -3.20
CA TYR A 121 -16.96 -43.73 -4.28
C TYR A 121 -16.65 -44.99 -5.12
N LEU A 122 -15.37 -45.32 -5.31
CA LEU A 122 -14.96 -46.51 -6.07
C LEU A 122 -15.06 -47.81 -5.24
N ASN A 123 -14.99 -47.72 -3.91
CA ASN A 123 -15.08 -48.85 -2.99
C ASN A 123 -16.49 -49.08 -2.41
N LYS A 124 -17.50 -48.35 -2.90
CA LYS A 124 -18.91 -48.54 -2.55
C LYS A 124 -19.64 -49.25 -3.68
#